data_AF-A0AA95H8P0-F1
#
_entry.id   AF-A0AA95H8P0-F1
#
_cell.length_a   1.000
_cell.length_b   1.000
_cell.length_c   1.000
_cell.angle_alpha   90.00
_cell.angle_beta   90.00
_cell.angle_gamma   90.00
#
_symmetry.space_group_name_H-M   'P 1'
#
loop_
_entity.id
_entity.type
_entity.pdbx_description
1 polymer ?
#
loop_
_entity_poly.entity_id
_entity_poly.type
_entity_poly.pdbx_seq_one_letter_code
_entity_poly.pdbx_strand_id
1 'polypeptide(L)' 'MTPYPEIGNTEALEVHANYTKSNGWRANNHSKVKVAAYYKAQARGFKPGNELEDWLEAETEIARKFVPPHEFFV' A
#
# COMPACT_ATOMS: atom_id res chain seq x y z
N MET A 1 -8.93 13.82 -18.15
CA MET A 1 -8.14 14.95 -18.70
C MET A 1 -7.91 15.93 -17.57
N THR A 2 -6.87 15.71 -16.77
CA THR A 2 -6.46 16.62 -15.70
C THR A 2 -5.60 17.73 -16.32
N PRO A 3 -5.92 19.02 -16.14
CA PRO A 3 -5.07 20.10 -16.61
C PRO A 3 -3.84 20.18 -15.69
N TYR A 4 -2.65 19.84 -16.21
CA TYR A 4 -1.40 20.03 -15.50
C TYR A 4 -0.88 21.44 -15.75
N PRO A 5 -0.52 22.21 -14.70
CA PRO A 5 0.14 23.50 -14.88
C PRO A 5 1.56 23.30 -15.43
N GLU A 6 1.98 24.24 -16.27
CA GLU A 6 3.23 24.26 -17.03
C GLU A 6 4.43 24.56 -16.10
N ILE A 7 4.69 23.68 -15.13
CA ILE A 7 5.91 23.70 -14.33
C ILE A 7 7.04 23.05 -15.14
N GLY A 8 8.08 23.82 -15.43
CA GLY A 8 9.21 23.41 -16.24
C GLY A 8 9.86 22.12 -15.74
N ASN A 9 9.50 21.02 -16.40
CA ASN A 9 10.18 19.75 -16.73
C ASN A 9 11.07 19.04 -15.68
N THR A 10 11.72 19.71 -14.74
CA THR A 10 12.67 19.12 -13.77
C THR A 10 11.97 18.69 -12.48
N GLU A 11 11.04 19.49 -11.96
CA GLU A 11 10.36 19.21 -10.68
C GLU A 11 9.25 18.16 -10.82
N ALA A 12 8.56 18.13 -11.97
CA ALA A 12 7.51 17.16 -12.25
C ALA A 12 8.05 15.72 -12.40
N LEU A 13 9.27 15.55 -12.92
CA LEU A 13 9.94 14.25 -13.01
C LEU A 13 10.37 13.73 -11.64
N GLU A 14 10.81 14.61 -10.73
CA GLU A 14 11.24 14.22 -9.38
C GLU A 14 10.06 13.81 -8.51
N VAL A 15 8.93 14.54 -8.58
CA VAL A 15 7.69 14.16 -7.91
C VAL A 15 7.17 12.81 -8.42
N HIS A 16 7.20 12.58 -9.74
CA HIS A 16 6.76 11.30 -10.30
C HIS A 16 7.71 10.14 -9.97
N ALA A 17 9.03 10.36 -9.95
CA ALA A 17 10.01 9.36 -9.55
C ALA A 17 9.87 8.96 -8.08
N ASN A 18 9.57 9.92 -7.20
CA ASN A 18 9.29 9.67 -5.78
C ASN A 18 7.95 8.96 -5.58
N TYR A 19 6.90 9.32 -6.35
CA TYR A 19 5.62 8.61 -6.36
C TYR A 19 5.76 7.18 -6.89
N THR A 20 6.64 6.96 -7.86
CA THR A 20 6.93 5.63 -8.43
C THR A 20 7.74 4.76 -7.46
N LYS A 21 8.69 5.35 -6.70
CA LYS A 21 9.37 4.67 -5.59
C LYS A 21 8.39 4.24 -4.48
N SER A 22 7.46 5.14 -4.12
CA SER A 22 6.38 4.89 -3.16
C SER A 22 5.44 3.77 -3.61
N ASN A 23 5.00 3.78 -4.88
CA ASN A 23 4.14 2.73 -5.43
C ASN A 23 4.83 1.36 -5.58
N GLY A 24 6.15 1.36 -5.76
CA GLY A 24 6.96 0.13 -5.76
C GLY A 24 6.87 -0.63 -4.43
N TRP A 25 6.62 0.07 -3.32
CA TRP A 25 6.39 -0.57 -2.03
C TRP A 25 5.10 -1.38 -2.02
N ARG A 26 3.97 -0.83 -2.51
CA ARG A 26 2.69 -1.56 -2.54
C ARG A 26 2.81 -2.83 -3.39
N ALA A 27 3.44 -2.73 -4.56
CA ALA A 27 3.68 -3.87 -5.43
C ALA A 27 4.55 -4.94 -4.76
N ASN A 28 5.62 -4.54 -4.08
CA ASN A 28 6.56 -5.48 -3.46
C ASN A 28 6.04 -6.10 -2.14
N ASN A 29 5.12 -5.43 -1.45
CA ASN A 29 4.56 -5.89 -0.18
C ASN A 29 3.19 -6.56 -0.31
N HIS A 30 2.56 -6.53 -1.49
CA HIS A 30 1.28 -7.19 -1.76
C HIS A 30 1.32 -8.70 -1.42
N SER A 31 2.44 -9.38 -1.73
CA SER A 31 2.64 -10.78 -1.36
C SER A 31 2.68 -10.99 0.15
N LYS A 32 3.25 -10.06 0.93
CA LYS A 32 3.31 -10.16 2.39
C LYS A 32 1.94 -9.91 3.02
N VAL A 33 1.20 -8.92 2.50
CA VAL A 33 -0.18 -8.64 2.91
C VAL A 33 -1.05 -9.87 2.66
N LYS A 34 -0.95 -10.50 1.48
CA LYS A 34 -1.70 -11.71 1.15
C LYS A 34 -1.40 -12.87 2.10
N VAL A 35 -0.12 -13.10 2.42
CA VAL A 35 0.29 -14.14 3.36
C VAL A 35 -0.22 -13.85 4.77
N ALA A 36 -0.12 -12.61 5.24
CA ALA A 36 -0.62 -12.20 6.55
C ALA A 36 -2.16 -12.34 6.66
N ALA A 37 -2.90 -11.90 5.63
CA ALA A 37 -4.35 -12.06 5.56
C ALA A 37 -4.75 -13.54 5.56
N TYR A 38 -4.02 -14.40 4.85
CA TYR A 38 -4.26 -15.85 4.86
C TYR A 38 -4.08 -16.46 6.26
N TYR A 39 -3.01 -16.13 6.98
CA TYR A 39 -2.80 -16.63 8.34
C TYR A 39 -3.83 -16.09 9.33
N LYS A 40 -4.26 -14.84 9.17
CA LYS A 40 -5.34 -14.26 9.96
C LYS A 40 -6.65 -15.01 9.73
N ALA A 41 -7.05 -15.22 8.47
CA ALA A 41 -8.22 -16.01 8.11
C ALA A 41 -8.14 -17.44 8.65
N GLN A 42 -6.97 -18.07 8.54
CA GLN A 42 -6.70 -19.40 9.11
C GLN A 42 -6.90 -19.43 10.63
N ALA A 43 -6.39 -18.43 11.36
CA ALA A 43 -6.53 -18.35 12.82
C ALA A 43 -8.00 -18.22 13.28
N ARG A 44 -8.86 -17.62 12.45
CA ARG A 44 -10.32 -17.58 12.67
C ARG A 44 -11.10 -18.73 12.02
N GLY A 45 -10.42 -19.69 11.39
CA GLY A 45 -11.04 -20.86 10.77
C GLY A 45 -11.78 -20.55 9.47
N PHE A 46 -11.33 -19.54 8.72
CA PHE A 46 -11.92 -19.09 7.45
C PHE A 46 -13.42 -18.77 7.56
N LYS A 47 -13.83 -18.15 8.68
CA LYS A 47 -15.22 -17.71 8.85
C LYS A 47 -15.60 -16.70 7.77
N PRO A 48 -16.68 -16.94 7.01
CA PRO A 48 -17.14 -16.01 5.99
C PRO A 48 -17.51 -14.66 6.62
N GLY A 49 -17.30 -13.58 5.87
CA GLY A 49 -17.70 -12.22 6.27
C GLY A 49 -16.61 -11.35 6.90
N ASN A 50 -15.43 -11.91 7.24
CA ASN A 50 -14.32 -11.13 7.81
C ASN A 50 -13.14 -10.95 6.83
N GLU A 51 -13.22 -11.50 5.61
CA GLU A 51 -12.11 -11.53 4.65
C GLU A 51 -11.51 -10.15 4.37
N LEU A 52 -12.35 -9.12 4.32
CA LEU A 52 -11.93 -7.73 4.11
C LEU A 52 -11.22 -7.16 5.34
N GLU A 53 -11.73 -7.46 6.54
CA GLU A 53 -11.11 -7.04 7.80
C GLU A 53 -9.74 -7.71 7.97
N ASP A 54 -9.63 -8.99 7.60
CA ASP A 54 -8.37 -9.74 7.58
C ASP A 54 -7.32 -9.09 6.70
N TRP A 55 -7.76 -8.60 5.55
CA TRP A 55 -6.91 -7.93 4.59
C TRP A 55 -6.51 -6.53 5.06
N LEU A 56 -7.45 -5.71 5.56
CA LEU A 56 -7.18 -4.37 6.09
C LEU A 56 -6.21 -4.40 7.28
N GLU A 57 -6.40 -5.37 8.17
CA GLU A 57 -5.54 -5.53 9.34
C GLU A 57 -4.13 -6.00 8.93
N ALA A 58 -4.04 -6.91 7.95
CA ALA A 58 -2.77 -7.33 7.36
C ALA A 58 -2.05 -6.17 6.64
N GLU A 59 -2.77 -5.35 5.86
CA GLU A 59 -2.21 -4.16 5.23
C GLU A 59 -1.66 -3.19 6.26
N THR A 60 -2.42 -2.92 7.33
CA THR A 60 -2.02 -2.01 8.40
C THR A 60 -0.76 -2.51 9.13
N GLU A 61 -0.68 -3.81 9.41
CA GLU A 61 0.51 -4.41 10.05
C GLU A 61 1.75 -4.33 9.16
N ILE A 62 1.63 -4.69 7.89
CA ILE A 62 2.73 -4.64 6.93
C ILE A 62 3.15 -3.19 6.68
N ALA A 63 2.17 -2.28 6.59
CA ALA A 63 2.45 -0.86 6.44
C ALA A 63 3.16 -0.30 7.68
N ARG A 64 2.71 -0.59 8.90
CA ARG A 64 3.40 -0.14 10.13
C ARG A 64 4.84 -0.65 10.22
N LYS A 65 5.10 -1.84 9.70
CA LYS A 65 6.41 -2.50 9.80
C LYS A 65 7.39 -2.08 8.70
N PHE A 66 6.88 -1.64 7.54
CA PHE A 66 7.70 -1.41 6.35
C PHE A 66 7.43 -0.07 5.63
N VAL A 67 6.45 0.73 6.06
CA VAL A 67 6.13 2.06 5.50
C VAL A 67 6.49 3.13 6.53
N PRO A 68 7.33 4.11 6.17
CA PRO A 68 7.57 5.27 7.01
C PRO A 68 6.28 6.11 7.17
N PRO A 69 6.00 6.63 8.38
CA PRO A 69 4.68 7.16 8.79
C PRO A 69 4.09 8.27 7.91
N HIS A 70 4.90 8.98 7.13
CA HIS A 70 4.45 10.03 6.21
C HIS A 70 3.81 9.54 4.90
N GLU A 71 3.87 8.25 4.58
CA GLU A 71 3.28 7.69 3.33
C GLU A 71 1.86 7.12 3.53
N PHE A 72 1.27 7.25 4.73
CA PHE A 72 -0.06 6.73 5.05
C PHE A 72 -1.23 7.63 4.63
N PHE A 73 -0.97 8.91 4.34
CA PHE A 73 -1.99 9.88 3.94
C PHE A 73 -1.70 10.40 2.54
N VAL A 74 -2.36 9.81 1.55
CA VAL A 74 -2.63 10.43 0.24
C VAL A 74 -4.10 10.26 -0.08
#